data_AF-A0AAU5DIS4-F1
#
_entry.id   AF-A0AAU5DIS4-F1
#
_cell.length_a   1.000
_cell.length_b   1.000
_cell.length_c   1.000
_cell.angle_alpha   90.00
_cell.angle_beta   90.00
_cell.angle_gamma   90.00
#
_symmetry.space_group_name_H-M   'P 1'
#
loop_
_entity.id
_entity.type
_entity.pdbx_description
1 polymer ?
#
loop_
_entity_poly.entity_id
_entity_poly.type
_entity_poly.pdbx_seq_one_letter_code
_entity_poly.pdbx_strand_id
1 'polypeptide(L)'
;MTSATARRLSAAYLALRLTPGAAVRYIGTATRFHGRATVQPCSCGICAADVVRGIPATRYELRTTDGQPTGVSHVRHTSVVPEPTEDERMNAAIGLSTKATAVYLRQLLRAAFPGVKFSVRCGPKRAKERYLERFEITVTWSGGPSRTAVATVAAPLLAQYGNPEECRPAWVSVTVDGRRHYGEPSALAIHLNRTTA
;
A
#
# COMPACT_ATOMS: atom_id res chain seq x y z
N MET A 1 5.83 15.87 22.51
CA MET A 1 5.75 16.54 21.20
C MET A 1 6.06 15.54 20.07
N THR A 2 5.07 14.74 19.67
CA THR A 2 5.16 13.90 18.45
C THR A 2 4.91 14.80 17.24
N SER A 3 6.00 15.37 16.72
CA SER A 3 6.02 16.38 15.66
C SER A 3 5.27 15.93 14.40
N ALA A 4 4.57 16.86 13.74
CA ALA A 4 3.90 16.65 12.45
C ALA A 4 4.81 16.00 11.39
N THR A 5 6.13 16.18 11.51
CA THR A 5 7.15 15.51 10.69
C THR A 5 7.08 13.98 10.84
N ALA A 6 7.00 13.44 12.06
CA ALA A 6 6.91 11.99 12.28
C ALA A 6 5.64 11.37 11.67
N ARG A 7 4.52 12.11 11.69
CA ARG A 7 3.25 11.71 11.02
C ARG A 7 3.34 11.77 9.50
N ARG A 8 4.06 12.75 8.93
CA ARG A 8 4.32 12.82 7.48
C ARG A 8 5.21 11.65 7.02
N LEU A 9 6.20 11.28 7.82
CA LEU A 9 7.06 10.14 7.52
C LEU A 9 6.26 8.82 7.49
N SER A 10 5.38 8.57 8.47
CA SER A 10 4.55 7.36 8.48
C SER A 10 3.66 7.23 7.25
N ALA A 11 3.10 8.33 6.76
CA ALA A 11 2.26 8.35 5.56
C ALA A 11 3.02 7.97 4.28
N ALA A 12 4.22 8.53 4.12
CA ALA A 12 5.08 8.23 3.00
C ALA A 12 5.60 6.77 3.03
N TYR A 13 5.71 6.16 4.22
CA TYR A 13 6.02 4.74 4.37
C TYR A 13 4.82 3.81 4.16
N LEU A 14 3.58 4.28 4.35
CA LEU A 14 2.37 3.52 3.97
C LEU A 14 2.23 3.33 2.45
N ALA A 15 2.97 4.08 1.63
CA ALA A 15 3.00 3.91 0.18
C ALA A 15 3.87 2.75 -0.30
N LEU A 16 4.61 2.08 0.59
CA LEU A 16 5.35 0.88 0.25
C LEU A 16 4.39 -0.24 -0.15
N ARG A 17 4.77 -1.01 -1.17
CA ARG A 17 3.95 -2.09 -1.74
C ARG A 17 3.77 -3.25 -0.76
N LEU A 18 4.75 -3.45 0.11
CA LEU A 18 4.75 -4.43 1.18
C LEU A 18 4.78 -3.72 2.52
N THR A 19 4.01 -4.22 3.46
CA THR A 19 4.00 -3.71 4.83
C THR A 19 5.34 -4.00 5.51
N PRO A 20 5.79 -3.10 6.40
CA PRO A 20 6.91 -3.40 7.29
C PRO A 20 6.68 -4.73 8.02
N GLY A 21 7.68 -5.61 8.00
CA GLY A 21 7.63 -6.96 8.57
C GLY A 21 7.15 -8.04 7.61
N ALA A 22 6.68 -7.72 6.40
CA ALA A 22 6.25 -8.73 5.44
C ALA A 22 7.40 -9.69 5.08
N ALA A 23 7.11 -10.99 5.10
CA ALA A 23 8.06 -12.02 4.72
C ALA A 23 8.27 -12.03 3.20
N VAL A 24 9.53 -12.13 2.79
CA VAL A 24 9.93 -12.13 1.38
C VAL A 24 11.08 -13.10 1.15
N ARG A 25 11.23 -13.52 -0.10
CA ARG A 25 12.45 -14.11 -0.63
C ARG A 25 13.20 -13.05 -1.42
N TYR A 26 14.42 -12.72 -0.99
CA TYR A 26 15.28 -11.78 -1.70
C TYR A 26 15.99 -12.47 -2.87
N ILE A 27 15.96 -11.81 -4.03
CA ILE A 27 16.53 -12.29 -5.30
C ILE A 27 17.32 -11.16 -6.02
N GLY A 28 17.80 -10.16 -5.28
CA GLY A 28 18.46 -8.98 -5.85
C GLY A 28 19.94 -9.15 -6.16
N THR A 29 20.65 -8.04 -6.32
CA THR A 29 22.06 -8.03 -6.74
C THR A 29 23.04 -8.53 -5.68
N ALA A 30 22.70 -8.43 -4.39
CA ALA A 30 23.56 -8.89 -3.31
C ALA A 30 23.37 -10.39 -3.06
N THR A 31 23.87 -11.23 -3.97
CA THR A 31 23.60 -12.68 -4.05
C THR A 31 23.88 -13.45 -2.77
N ARG A 32 24.89 -13.05 -1.99
CA ARG A 32 25.21 -13.66 -0.67
C ARG A 32 24.09 -13.56 0.37
N PHE A 33 23.12 -12.69 0.16
CA PHE A 33 21.97 -12.49 1.04
C PHE A 33 20.66 -13.02 0.42
N HIS A 34 20.73 -13.75 -0.70
CA HIS A 34 19.56 -14.43 -1.25
C HIS A 34 18.94 -15.37 -0.23
N GLY A 35 17.62 -15.47 -0.26
CA GLY A 35 16.87 -16.30 0.67
C GLY A 35 15.83 -15.49 1.45
N ARG A 36 15.38 -16.06 2.57
CA ARG A 36 14.29 -15.51 3.37
C ARG A 36 14.71 -14.27 4.14
N ALA A 37 13.87 -13.27 4.12
CA ALA A 37 14.03 -12.02 4.84
C ALA A 37 12.67 -11.43 5.19
N THR A 38 12.67 -10.38 6.00
CA THR A 38 11.54 -9.46 6.15
C THR A 38 11.92 -8.09 5.59
N VAL A 39 10.93 -7.33 5.11
CA VAL A 39 11.15 -5.97 4.62
C VAL A 39 10.85 -4.94 5.70
N GLN A 40 11.66 -3.90 5.77
CA GLN A 40 11.38 -2.67 6.50
C GLN A 40 11.48 -1.48 5.56
N PRO A 41 10.93 -0.31 5.91
CA PRO A 41 11.23 0.90 5.18
C PRO A 41 12.72 1.16 5.12
N CYS A 42 13.24 1.52 3.95
CA CYS A 42 14.67 1.77 3.81
C CYS A 42 15.10 2.96 4.71
N SER A 43 16.03 2.70 5.62
CA SER A 43 16.55 3.69 6.56
C SER A 43 17.77 4.47 6.04
N CYS A 44 18.21 4.25 4.79
CA CYS A 44 19.37 4.96 4.24
C CYS A 44 19.11 6.48 4.19
N GLY A 45 20.16 7.28 4.36
CA GLY A 45 20.03 8.75 4.47
C GLY A 45 19.29 9.39 3.28
N ILE A 46 19.47 8.86 2.07
CA ILE A 46 18.79 9.35 0.85
C ILE A 46 17.28 9.08 0.93
N CYS A 47 16.88 7.82 1.18
CA CYS A 47 15.47 7.47 1.28
C CYS A 47 14.77 8.19 2.43
N ALA A 48 15.44 8.32 3.58
CA ALA A 48 14.90 9.07 4.71
C ALA A 48 14.72 10.55 4.35
N ALA A 49 15.69 11.17 3.68
CA ALA A 49 15.62 12.57 3.25
C ALA A 49 14.51 12.80 2.20
N ASP A 50 14.33 11.90 1.25
CA ASP A 50 13.25 11.94 0.26
C ASP A 50 11.88 11.94 0.96
N VAL A 51 11.68 11.04 1.92
CA VAL A 51 10.46 10.95 2.73
C VAL A 51 10.23 12.24 3.54
N VAL A 52 11.28 12.84 4.12
CA VAL A 52 11.19 14.17 4.78
C VAL A 52 10.76 15.26 3.81
N ARG A 53 11.20 15.21 2.55
CA ARG A 53 10.83 16.15 1.48
C ARG A 53 9.43 15.88 0.90
N GLY A 54 8.71 14.88 1.40
CA GLY A 54 7.39 14.50 0.93
C GLY A 54 7.39 13.61 -0.31
N ILE A 55 8.55 13.06 -0.69
CA ILE A 55 8.67 12.05 -1.73
C ILE A 55 8.37 10.68 -1.07
N PRO A 56 7.38 9.93 -1.56
CA PRO A 56 6.98 8.69 -0.90
C PRO A 56 8.07 7.62 -0.93
N ALA A 57 8.06 6.75 0.07
CA ALA A 57 9.04 5.68 0.15
C ALA A 57 8.79 4.63 -0.94
N THR A 58 9.86 4.20 -1.62
CA THR A 58 9.79 3.23 -2.72
C THR A 58 10.80 2.09 -2.59
N ARG A 59 11.53 2.05 -1.47
CA ARG A 59 12.66 1.14 -1.23
C ARG A 59 12.57 0.51 0.15
N TYR A 60 13.11 -0.69 0.23
CA TYR A 60 13.14 -1.49 1.45
C TYR A 60 14.56 -1.61 2.01
N GLU A 61 14.63 -1.91 3.30
CA GLU A 61 15.77 -2.54 3.95
C GLU A 61 15.37 -3.98 4.29
N LEU A 62 16.32 -4.91 4.14
CA LEU A 62 16.10 -6.32 4.48
C LEU A 62 16.55 -6.60 5.90
N ARG A 63 15.72 -7.35 6.60
CA ARG A 63 16.02 -7.90 7.92
C ARG A 63 15.95 -9.42 7.87
N THR A 64 16.69 -10.06 8.76
CA THR A 64 16.52 -11.50 9.00
C THR A 64 15.10 -11.77 9.48
N THR A 65 14.68 -13.04 9.46
CA THR A 65 13.39 -13.46 10.01
C THR A 65 13.24 -13.10 11.48
N ASP A 66 14.35 -13.04 12.22
CA ASP A 66 14.40 -12.65 13.63
C ASP A 66 14.49 -11.13 13.85
N GLY A 67 14.35 -10.35 12.77
CA GLY A 67 14.30 -8.88 12.82
C GLY A 67 15.66 -8.18 12.90
N GLN A 68 16.77 -8.89 12.74
CA GLN A 68 18.12 -8.31 12.74
C GLN A 68 18.46 -7.69 11.38
N PRO A 69 19.23 -6.59 11.32
CA PRO A 69 19.66 -6.01 10.05
C PRO A 69 20.54 -6.99 9.25
N THR A 70 20.28 -7.13 7.96
CA THR A 70 21.15 -7.91 7.05
C THR A 70 22.31 -7.08 6.48
N GLY A 71 22.24 -5.75 6.62
CA GLY A 71 23.12 -4.80 5.92
C GLY A 71 22.69 -4.51 4.48
N VAL A 72 21.69 -5.20 3.93
CA VAL A 72 21.14 -4.92 2.60
C VAL A 72 20.04 -3.87 2.71
N SER A 73 20.34 -2.66 2.22
CA SER A 73 19.40 -1.55 2.18
C SER A 73 19.16 -1.08 0.74
N HIS A 74 18.21 -0.17 0.55
CA HIS A 74 17.84 0.41 -0.74
C HIS A 74 17.34 -0.63 -1.76
N VAL A 75 16.62 -1.63 -1.29
CA VAL A 75 16.10 -2.73 -2.10
C VAL A 75 14.85 -2.29 -2.87
N ARG A 76 14.83 -2.58 -4.18
CA ARG A 76 13.65 -2.37 -5.02
C ARG A 76 12.61 -3.47 -4.78
N HIS A 77 11.34 -3.14 -4.95
CA HIS A 77 10.27 -4.15 -4.85
C HIS A 77 10.45 -5.30 -5.86
N THR A 78 11.04 -5.05 -7.03
CA THR A 78 11.31 -6.09 -8.05
C THR A 78 12.39 -7.08 -7.62
N SER A 79 13.16 -6.76 -6.58
CA SER A 79 14.22 -7.61 -6.07
C SER A 79 13.76 -8.52 -4.92
N VAL A 80 12.48 -8.48 -4.57
CA VAL A 80 11.88 -9.29 -3.51
C VAL A 80 10.62 -9.98 -4.04
N VAL A 81 10.48 -11.26 -3.70
CA VAL A 81 9.27 -12.03 -3.97
C VAL A 81 8.54 -12.21 -2.64
N PRO A 82 7.31 -11.67 -2.47
CA PRO A 82 6.56 -11.85 -1.23
C PRO A 82 6.31 -13.33 -0.94
N GLU A 83 6.56 -13.77 0.29
CA GLU A 83 6.16 -15.10 0.74
C GLU A 83 4.75 -15.01 1.33
N PRO A 84 3.76 -15.73 0.76
CA PRO A 84 2.41 -15.72 1.32
C PRO A 84 2.41 -16.37 2.71
N THR A 85 1.73 -15.76 3.69
CA THR A 85 1.48 -16.36 5.00
C THR A 85 0.62 -17.62 4.87
N GLU A 86 0.54 -18.42 5.94
CA GLU A 86 -0.31 -19.61 5.95
C GLU A 86 -1.79 -19.27 5.68
N ASP A 87 -2.31 -18.24 6.36
CA ASP A 87 -3.64 -17.68 6.07
C ASP A 87 -3.78 -17.27 4.61
N GLU A 88 -2.74 -16.69 4.00
CA GLU A 88 -2.79 -16.32 2.59
C GLU A 88 -2.89 -17.55 1.68
N ARG A 89 -2.11 -18.60 1.96
CA ARG A 89 -2.14 -19.84 1.17
C ARG A 89 -3.48 -20.57 1.27
N MET A 90 -4.10 -20.54 2.44
CA MET A 90 -5.40 -21.20 2.67
C MET A 90 -6.58 -20.41 2.09
N ASN A 91 -6.40 -19.13 1.77
CA ASN A 91 -7.45 -18.25 1.23
C ASN A 91 -7.13 -17.75 -0.20
N ALA A 92 -6.31 -18.50 -0.95
CA ALA A 92 -5.67 -18.24 -2.26
C ALA A 92 -6.44 -17.44 -3.34
N ALA A 93 -7.76 -17.25 -3.22
CA ALA A 93 -8.61 -16.68 -4.26
C ALA A 93 -9.49 -15.49 -3.84
N ILE A 94 -9.40 -14.99 -2.60
CA ILE A 94 -10.34 -13.94 -2.15
C ILE A 94 -9.76 -12.55 -2.41
N GLY A 95 -10.09 -11.97 -3.57
CA GLY A 95 -10.00 -10.53 -3.74
C GLY A 95 -11.00 -9.83 -2.81
N LEU A 96 -10.60 -8.72 -2.20
CA LEU A 96 -11.56 -7.89 -1.47
C LEU A 96 -12.60 -7.34 -2.44
N SER A 97 -13.87 -7.34 -2.01
CA SER A 97 -14.90 -6.61 -2.75
C SER A 97 -14.52 -5.14 -2.88
N THR A 98 -14.91 -4.45 -3.97
CA THR A 98 -14.64 -3.02 -4.16
C THR A 98 -15.08 -2.18 -2.96
N LYS A 99 -16.16 -2.57 -2.28
CA LYS A 99 -16.63 -1.91 -1.05
C LYS A 99 -15.61 -2.05 0.10
N ALA A 100 -15.09 -3.25 0.31
CA ALA A 100 -14.06 -3.51 1.31
C ALA A 100 -12.75 -2.78 0.95
N THR A 101 -12.34 -2.80 -0.32
CA THR A 101 -11.20 -2.01 -0.82
C THR A 101 -11.39 -0.51 -0.59
N ALA A 102 -12.59 0.04 -0.83
CA ALA A 102 -12.88 1.45 -0.60
C ALA A 102 -12.83 1.84 0.89
N VAL A 103 -13.27 0.96 1.79
CA VAL A 103 -13.15 1.15 3.25
C VAL A 103 -11.68 1.12 3.66
N TYR A 104 -10.91 0.14 3.15
CA TYR A 104 -9.48 0.03 3.41
C TYR A 104 -8.72 1.27 2.91
N LEU A 105 -8.98 1.72 1.67
CA LEU A 105 -8.39 2.95 1.11
C LEU A 105 -8.73 4.17 1.98
N ARG A 106 -9.97 4.28 2.47
CA ARG A 106 -10.35 5.37 3.38
C ARG A 106 -9.57 5.31 4.69
N GLN A 107 -9.33 4.12 5.25
CA GLN A 107 -8.53 3.95 6.46
C GLN A 107 -7.07 4.36 6.20
N LEU A 108 -6.47 3.90 5.10
CA LEU A 108 -5.13 4.30 4.67
C LEU A 108 -4.99 5.81 4.53
N LEU A 109 -5.92 6.46 3.81
CA LEU A 109 -5.88 7.91 3.59
C LEU A 109 -6.04 8.70 4.89
N ARG A 110 -6.91 8.25 5.81
CA ARG A 110 -7.07 8.88 7.13
C ARG A 110 -5.84 8.71 8.02
N ALA A 111 -5.20 7.54 7.95
CA ALA A 111 -3.96 7.29 8.67
C ALA A 111 -2.80 8.14 8.10
N ALA A 112 -2.71 8.23 6.77
CA ALA A 112 -1.69 8.99 6.06
C ALA A 112 -1.86 10.52 6.20
N PHE A 113 -3.10 11.01 6.24
CA PHE A 113 -3.38 12.45 6.33
C PHE A 113 -4.37 12.75 7.46
N PRO A 114 -3.91 12.70 8.73
CA PRO A 114 -4.76 12.98 9.89
C PRO A 114 -5.40 14.36 9.81
N GLY A 115 -6.70 14.46 10.13
CA GLY A 115 -7.46 15.71 10.11
C GLY A 115 -8.10 16.06 8.75
N VAL A 116 -7.76 15.34 7.68
CA VAL A 116 -8.39 15.53 6.36
C VAL A 116 -9.61 14.62 6.21
N LYS A 117 -10.73 15.18 5.74
CA LYS A 117 -11.95 14.43 5.46
C LYS A 117 -11.90 13.89 4.03
N PHE A 118 -11.73 12.58 3.89
CA PHE A 118 -11.85 11.88 2.61
C PHE A 118 -13.24 11.25 2.45
N SER A 119 -13.89 11.56 1.32
CA SER A 119 -15.03 10.81 0.80
C SER A 119 -14.50 9.78 -0.19
N VAL A 120 -14.64 8.50 0.12
CA VAL A 120 -14.21 7.38 -0.75
C VAL A 120 -15.45 6.58 -1.14
N ARG A 121 -15.79 6.54 -2.43
CA ARG A 121 -17.01 5.91 -2.95
C ARG A 121 -16.64 4.86 -4.00
N CYS A 122 -17.26 3.69 -3.95
CA CYS A 122 -17.21 2.74 -5.06
C CYS A 122 -18.22 3.15 -6.15
N GLY A 123 -18.00 2.72 -7.39
CA GLY A 123 -18.93 2.94 -8.48
C GLY A 123 -20.35 2.41 -8.21
N PRO A 124 -21.34 2.90 -8.97
CA PRO A 124 -22.75 2.58 -8.73
C PRO A 124 -23.05 1.10 -8.99
N LYS A 125 -23.79 0.46 -8.06
CA LYS A 125 -24.24 -0.95 -8.19
C LYS A 125 -25.07 -1.22 -9.45
N ARG A 126 -25.67 -0.17 -10.05
CA ARG A 126 -26.58 -0.25 -11.20
C ARG A 126 -25.88 0.09 -12.54
N ALA A 127 -24.55 0.10 -12.61
CA ALA A 127 -23.82 0.28 -13.86
C ALA A 127 -24.08 -0.92 -14.81
N LYS A 128 -25.23 -0.91 -15.49
CA LYS A 128 -25.64 -1.93 -16.47
C LYS A 128 -24.93 -1.72 -17.81
N GLU A 129 -24.68 -0.47 -18.19
CA GLU A 129 -24.06 -0.13 -19.48
C GLU A 129 -22.53 -0.17 -19.43
N ARG A 130 -21.92 -0.01 -18.24
CA ARG A 130 -20.47 -0.06 -18.03
C ARG A 130 -20.14 -0.88 -16.79
N TYR A 131 -20.27 -2.20 -16.91
CA TYR A 131 -20.03 -3.18 -15.85
C TYR A 131 -18.72 -2.95 -15.07
N LEU A 132 -17.68 -2.44 -15.74
CA LEU A 132 -16.38 -2.16 -15.15
C LEU A 132 -16.40 -1.05 -14.10
N GLU A 133 -17.30 -0.07 -14.19
CA GLU A 133 -17.38 1.08 -13.27
C GLU A 133 -17.65 0.64 -11.82
N ARG A 134 -18.30 -0.50 -11.60
CA ARG A 134 -18.56 -1.03 -10.25
C ARG A 134 -17.28 -1.47 -9.51
N PHE A 135 -16.17 -1.61 -10.23
CA PHE A 135 -14.84 -1.93 -9.70
C PHE A 135 -13.95 -0.69 -9.58
N GLU A 136 -14.47 0.50 -9.88
CA GLU A 136 -13.76 1.76 -9.75
C GLU A 136 -14.06 2.43 -8.40
N ILE A 137 -13.12 3.24 -7.93
CA ILE A 137 -13.20 3.99 -6.67
C ILE A 137 -12.98 5.47 -6.95
N THR A 138 -13.83 6.33 -6.39
CA THR A 138 -13.67 7.78 -6.42
C THR A 138 -13.30 8.29 -5.04
N VAL A 139 -12.21 9.04 -4.95
CA VAL A 139 -11.72 9.70 -3.73
C VAL A 139 -11.88 11.21 -3.91
N THR A 140 -12.61 11.84 -3.00
CA THR A 140 -12.80 13.30 -2.95
C THR A 140 -12.35 13.85 -1.60
N TRP A 141 -11.64 14.98 -1.61
CA TRP A 141 -11.23 15.69 -0.40
C TRP A 141 -11.04 17.18 -0.67
N SER A 142 -11.07 18.00 0.39
CA SER A 142 -10.75 19.43 0.36
C SER A 142 -9.59 19.74 1.30
N GLY A 143 -8.82 20.78 0.96
CA GLY A 143 -7.64 21.18 1.73
C GLY A 143 -6.56 20.08 1.81
N GLY A 144 -5.54 20.30 2.65
CA GLY A 144 -4.55 19.27 2.97
C GLY A 144 -3.71 18.79 1.76
N PRO A 145 -3.52 17.47 1.57
CA PRO A 145 -2.53 16.90 0.66
C PRO A 145 -2.80 17.22 -0.81
N SER A 146 -1.72 17.26 -1.59
CA SER A 146 -1.79 17.36 -3.04
C SER A 146 -2.37 16.09 -3.66
N ARG A 147 -2.83 16.19 -4.91
CA ARG A 147 -3.31 15.03 -5.69
C ARG A 147 -2.23 13.95 -5.79
N THR A 148 -0.98 14.35 -6.00
CA THR A 148 0.17 13.42 -6.08
C THR A 148 0.36 12.63 -4.79
N ALA A 149 0.31 13.30 -3.63
CA ALA A 149 0.48 12.62 -2.35
C ALA A 149 -0.62 11.57 -2.10
N VAL A 150 -1.87 11.89 -2.45
CA VAL A 150 -3.00 10.95 -2.36
C VAL A 150 -2.84 9.81 -3.38
N ALA A 151 -2.42 10.12 -4.61
CA ALA A 151 -2.19 9.12 -5.64
C ALA A 151 -1.14 8.10 -5.20
N THR A 152 -0.09 8.52 -4.51
CA THR A 152 0.94 7.57 -4.07
C THR A 152 0.47 6.62 -2.98
N VAL A 153 -0.41 7.07 -2.07
CA VAL A 153 -1.03 6.17 -1.07
C VAL A 153 -1.99 5.19 -1.74
N ALA A 154 -2.69 5.61 -2.79
CA ALA A 154 -3.65 4.78 -3.51
C ALA A 154 -2.99 3.83 -4.53
N ALA A 155 -1.80 4.16 -5.04
CA ALA A 155 -1.13 3.45 -6.14
C ALA A 155 -0.97 1.94 -5.94
N PRO A 156 -0.64 1.42 -4.73
CA PRO A 156 -0.54 -0.02 -4.53
C PRO A 156 -1.84 -0.79 -4.81
N LEU A 157 -3.01 -0.14 -4.71
CA LEU A 157 -4.32 -0.77 -4.92
C LEU A 157 -4.71 -0.91 -6.39
N LEU A 158 -3.97 -0.27 -7.30
CA LEU A 158 -4.21 -0.37 -8.75
C LEU A 158 -3.46 -1.54 -9.38
N ALA A 159 -2.63 -2.24 -8.61
CA ALA A 159 -1.85 -3.33 -9.13
C ALA A 159 -2.62 -4.65 -9.10
N GLN A 160 -2.48 -5.45 -10.17
CA GLN A 160 -3.24 -6.68 -10.38
C GLN A 160 -2.35 -7.91 -10.27
N TYR A 161 -2.96 -8.99 -9.78
CA TYR A 161 -2.35 -10.31 -9.73
C TYR A 161 -2.11 -10.85 -11.15
N GLY A 162 -0.88 -11.30 -11.46
CA GLY A 162 -0.59 -12.12 -12.64
C GLY A 162 0.55 -11.64 -13.55
N ASN A 163 1.01 -10.40 -13.42
CA ASN A 163 2.22 -9.94 -14.10
C ASN A 163 3.35 -9.75 -13.07
N PRO A 164 4.49 -10.47 -13.18
CA PRO A 164 5.64 -10.30 -12.28
C PRO A 164 6.17 -8.87 -12.23
N GLU A 165 5.94 -8.07 -13.28
CA GLU A 165 6.29 -6.65 -13.35
C GLU A 165 5.25 -5.77 -12.64
N GLU A 166 4.02 -6.25 -12.50
CA GLU A 166 2.90 -5.62 -11.81
C GLU A 166 2.71 -6.25 -10.43
N CYS A 167 3.62 -5.89 -9.53
CA CYS A 167 3.27 -5.47 -8.17
C CYS A 167 2.08 -6.15 -7.47
N ARG A 168 2.29 -7.19 -6.65
CA ARG A 168 1.22 -7.69 -5.76
C ARG A 168 1.02 -6.76 -4.54
N PRO A 169 -0.18 -6.18 -4.31
CA PRO A 169 -0.49 -5.57 -3.01
C PRO A 169 -0.55 -6.66 -1.93
N ALA A 170 -0.01 -6.37 -0.74
CA ALA A 170 -0.14 -7.27 0.40
C ALA A 170 -1.61 -7.55 0.71
N TRP A 171 -1.94 -8.76 1.16
CA TRP A 171 -3.29 -9.05 1.63
C TRP A 171 -3.57 -8.33 2.94
N VAL A 172 -4.82 -7.91 3.11
CA VAL A 172 -5.23 -7.11 4.25
C VAL A 172 -6.52 -7.65 4.84
N SER A 173 -6.72 -7.40 6.13
CA SER A 173 -8.01 -7.59 6.76
C SER A 173 -8.67 -6.25 7.02
N VAL A 174 -9.93 -6.09 6.60
CA VAL A 174 -10.72 -4.87 6.78
C VAL A 174 -12.09 -5.21 7.34
N THR A 175 -12.56 -4.42 8.30
CA THR A 175 -13.90 -4.58 8.86
C THR A 175 -14.87 -3.63 8.16
N VAL A 176 -15.95 -4.18 7.61
CA VAL A 176 -17.03 -3.45 6.92
C VAL A 176 -18.35 -3.83 7.57
N ASP A 177 -19.11 -2.85 8.04
CA ASP A 177 -20.42 -3.07 8.69
C ASP A 177 -20.40 -4.18 9.76
N GLY A 178 -19.33 -4.21 10.58
CA GLY A 178 -19.14 -5.19 11.65
C GLY A 178 -18.61 -6.57 11.21
N ARG A 179 -18.42 -6.83 9.91
CA ARG A 179 -17.88 -8.09 9.39
C ARG A 179 -16.44 -7.92 8.94
N ARG A 180 -15.57 -8.87 9.31
CA ARG A 180 -14.17 -8.89 8.89
C ARG A 180 -14.08 -9.54 7.50
N HIS A 181 -13.46 -8.83 6.57
CA HIS A 181 -13.11 -9.30 5.23
C HIS A 181 -11.61 -9.45 5.14
N TYR A 182 -11.15 -10.47 4.44
CA TYR A 182 -9.73 -10.75 4.21
C TYR A 182 -9.51 -10.95 2.72
N GLY A 183 -8.41 -10.40 2.20
CA GLY A 183 -8.09 -10.56 0.79
C GLY A 183 -7.17 -9.50 0.23
N GLU A 184 -6.93 -9.59 -1.07
CA GLU A 184 -6.15 -8.62 -1.83
C GLU A 184 -7.00 -7.37 -2.13
N PRO A 185 -6.57 -6.18 -1.70
CA PRO A 185 -7.28 -4.95 -2.04
C PRO A 185 -6.93 -4.54 -3.47
N SER A 186 -7.90 -4.59 -4.38
CA SER A 186 -7.73 -4.13 -5.76
C SER A 186 -8.89 -3.25 -6.23
N ALA A 187 -8.59 -2.37 -7.18
CA ALA A 187 -9.56 -1.55 -7.91
C ALA A 187 -9.15 -1.44 -9.37
N LEU A 188 -10.13 -1.36 -10.27
CA LEU A 188 -9.86 -1.19 -11.70
C LEU A 188 -9.29 0.21 -12.01
N ALA A 189 -9.85 1.23 -11.37
CA ALA A 189 -9.39 2.60 -11.46
C ALA A 189 -9.67 3.35 -10.15
N ILE A 190 -8.85 4.36 -9.85
CA ILE A 190 -9.03 5.26 -8.72
C ILE A 190 -9.05 6.70 -9.21
N HIS A 191 -10.22 7.34 -9.13
CA HIS A 191 -10.44 8.74 -9.53
C HIS A 191 -10.18 9.66 -8.36
N LEU A 192 -9.31 10.66 -8.54
CA LEU A 192 -8.89 11.57 -7.48
C LEU A 192 -9.40 12.99 -7.72
N ASN A 193 -10.28 13.47 -6.86
CA ASN A 193 -10.95 14.76 -6.96
C ASN A 193 -10.62 15.64 -5.75
N ARG A 194 -9.66 16.56 -5.91
CA ARG A 194 -9.38 17.58 -4.89
C ARG A 194 -10.27 18.78 -5.14
N THR A 195 -11.18 19.09 -4.22
CA THR A 195 -12.01 20.30 -4.30
C THR A 195 -11.24 21.49 -3.71
N THR A 196 -11.33 22.63 -4.37
CA THR A 196 -10.96 23.91 -3.76
C THR A 196 -11.94 24.18 -2.61
N ALA A 197 -11.39 24.47 -1.43
CA ALA A 197 -12.18 24.96 -0.31
C ALA A 197 -12.57 26.41 -0.56
#